data_AF-Q8IXL6-F1
#
_entry.id   AF-Q8IXL6-F1
#
_cell.length_a   1.000
_cell.length_b   1.000
_cell.length_c   1.000
_cell.angle_alpha   90.00
_cell.angle_beta   90.00
_cell.angle_gamma   90.00
#
_symmetry.space_group_name_H-M   'P 1'
#
loop_
_entity.id
_entity.type
_entity.pdbx_description
1 polymer ?
#
loop_
_entity_poly.entity_id
_entity_poly.type
_entity_poly.pdbx_seq_one_letter_code
_entity_poly.pdbx_strand_id
1 'polypeptide(L)'
;MKMMLVRRFRVLILMVFLVACALHIALDLLPRLERRGARPSGEPGCSCAQPAAEVAAPGWAQVRGRPGEPPAASSAAGDAGWPNKHTLRILQDFSSDPSSNLSSHSLEKLPPAAEPAERALRGRDPGALRPHDPAHRPLLRDPGPRRSESPPGPGGDASLLARLFEHPLYRVAVPPLTEEDVLFNVNSDTRLSPKAAENPDWPHAGAEGAEFLSPGEAAVDSYPNWLKFHIGINRYELYSRHNPAIEALLHDLSSQRITSVAMKSGGTQLKLIMTFQNYGQALFKPMKQTREQETPPDFFYFSDYERHNAEIAAFHLDRILDFRRVPPVAGRMVNMTKEIRDVTRDKKLWRTFFISPANNICFYGECSYYCSTEHALCGKPDQIEGSLAAFLPDLSLAKRKTWRNPWRRSYHKRKKAEWEVDPDYCEEVKQTPPYDSSHRILDVMDMTIFDFLMGNMDRHHYETFEKFGNETFIIHLDNGRGFGKYSHDELSILVPLQQCCRIRKSTYLRLQLLAKEEYKLSLLMAESLRGDQVAPVLYQPHLEALDRRLRVVLKAVRDCVERNGLHSVVDDDLDTEHRAASAR
;
A
#
# COMPACT_ATOMS: atom_id res chain seq x y z
N MET A 1 17.10 -35.39 -48.61
CA MET A 1 17.20 -33.90 -48.74
C MET A 1 16.63 -33.13 -47.55
N LYS A 2 15.34 -33.25 -47.19
CA LYS A 2 14.66 -32.43 -46.14
C LYS A 2 15.44 -32.29 -44.82
N MET A 3 16.07 -33.36 -44.31
CA MET A 3 16.75 -33.36 -43.01
C MET A 3 18.01 -32.46 -42.95
N MET A 4 18.71 -32.23 -44.07
CA MET A 4 19.83 -31.26 -44.11
C MET A 4 19.34 -29.82 -44.07
N LEU A 5 18.17 -29.54 -44.67
CA LEU A 5 17.58 -28.20 -44.72
C LEU A 5 17.23 -27.71 -43.30
N VAL A 6 16.59 -28.58 -42.50
CA VAL A 6 16.24 -28.29 -41.09
C VAL A 6 17.48 -28.06 -40.23
N ARG A 7 18.56 -28.83 -40.43
CA ARG A 7 19.84 -28.61 -39.73
C ARG A 7 20.47 -27.25 -40.09
N ARG A 8 20.52 -26.90 -41.38
CA ARG A 8 21.02 -25.59 -41.84
C ARG A 8 20.18 -24.45 -41.28
N PHE A 9 18.86 -24.56 -41.28
CA PHE A 9 17.95 -23.54 -40.75
C PHE A 9 18.13 -23.33 -39.23
N ARG A 10 18.29 -24.40 -38.44
CA ARG A 10 18.58 -24.30 -37.00
C ARG A 10 19.92 -23.62 -36.70
N VAL A 11 20.98 -23.91 -37.49
CA VAL A 11 22.28 -23.23 -37.36
C VAL A 11 22.15 -21.74 -37.72
N LEU A 12 21.34 -21.40 -38.72
CA LEU A 12 21.11 -20.02 -39.15
C LEU A 12 20.36 -19.21 -38.08
N ILE A 13 19.34 -19.78 -37.43
CA ILE A 13 18.66 -19.18 -36.28
C ILE A 13 19.62 -18.96 -35.11
N LEU A 14 20.46 -19.96 -34.77
CA LEU A 14 21.46 -19.83 -33.72
C LEU A 14 22.47 -18.71 -34.00
N MET A 15 22.94 -18.57 -35.24
CA MET A 15 23.83 -17.49 -35.64
C MET A 15 23.15 -16.12 -35.54
N VAL A 16 21.90 -15.98 -36.00
CA VAL A 16 21.13 -14.72 -35.87
C VAL A 16 20.94 -14.35 -34.39
N PHE A 17 20.61 -15.31 -33.53
CA PHE A 17 20.45 -15.06 -32.09
C PHE A 17 21.76 -14.64 -31.41
N LEU A 18 22.89 -15.26 -31.76
CA LEU A 18 24.21 -14.87 -31.26
C LEU A 18 24.62 -13.47 -31.72
N VAL A 19 24.36 -13.11 -32.98
CA VAL A 19 24.60 -11.75 -33.49
C VAL A 19 23.72 -10.72 -32.77
N ALA A 20 22.44 -11.02 -32.54
CA ALA A 20 21.54 -10.13 -31.79
C ALA A 20 21.99 -9.93 -30.33
N CYS A 21 22.42 -11.00 -29.66
CA CYS A 21 22.98 -10.91 -28.30
C CYS A 21 24.28 -10.09 -28.29
N ALA A 22 25.18 -10.31 -29.24
CA ALA A 22 26.43 -9.54 -29.34
C ALA A 22 26.17 -8.05 -29.61
N LEU A 23 25.17 -7.72 -30.44
CA LEU A 23 24.77 -6.35 -30.73
C LEU A 23 24.19 -5.67 -29.48
N HIS A 24 23.31 -6.34 -28.73
CA HIS A 24 22.78 -5.82 -27.46
C HIS A 24 23.91 -5.58 -26.44
N ILE A 25 24.81 -6.55 -26.26
CA ILE A 25 25.95 -6.42 -25.34
C ILE A 25 26.84 -5.24 -25.75
N ALA A 26 27.10 -5.05 -27.05
CA ALA A 26 27.87 -3.90 -27.53
C ALA A 26 27.15 -2.57 -27.26
N LEU A 27 25.86 -2.46 -27.60
CA LEU A 27 25.06 -1.24 -27.43
C LEU A 27 24.84 -0.87 -25.95
N ASP A 28 24.75 -1.84 -25.03
CA ASP A 28 24.59 -1.59 -23.60
C ASP A 28 25.92 -1.33 -22.87
N LEU A 29 27.05 -1.87 -23.37
CA LEU A 29 28.37 -1.70 -22.74
C LEU A 29 29.19 -0.53 -23.30
N LEU A 30 29.10 -0.21 -24.59
CA LEU A 30 29.85 0.92 -25.18
C LEU A 30 29.56 2.27 -24.48
N PRO A 31 28.29 2.66 -24.24
CA PRO A 31 27.98 3.90 -23.53
C PRO A 31 28.42 3.89 -22.05
N ARG A 32 28.62 2.70 -21.46
CA ARG A 32 29.11 2.54 -20.08
C ARG A 32 30.63 2.55 -19.98
N LEU A 33 31.34 2.24 -21.07
CA LEU A 33 32.80 2.31 -21.17
C LEU A 33 33.26 3.72 -21.58
N GLU A 34 32.58 4.38 -22.52
CA GLU A 34 32.89 5.78 -22.87
C GLU A 34 32.67 6.73 -21.68
N ARG A 35 31.58 6.54 -20.90
CA ARG A 35 31.35 7.28 -19.64
C ARG A 35 32.36 6.99 -18.52
N ARG A 36 33.25 6.01 -18.69
CA ARG A 36 34.40 5.76 -17.79
C ARG A 36 35.73 6.25 -18.38
N GLY A 37 35.80 6.55 -19.67
CA GLY A 37 36.99 7.07 -20.35
C GLY A 37 37.01 8.60 -20.50
N ALA A 38 35.85 9.26 -20.60
CA ALA A 38 35.75 10.69 -20.78
C ALA A 38 35.88 11.46 -19.44
N ARG A 39 37.06 12.04 -19.19
CA ARG A 39 37.29 13.09 -18.16
C ARG A 39 37.05 14.48 -18.78
N PRO A 40 36.06 15.26 -18.32
CA PRO A 40 36.04 16.71 -18.52
C PRO A 40 36.95 17.40 -17.49
N SER A 41 37.60 18.48 -17.89
CA SER A 41 38.56 19.25 -17.09
C SER A 41 37.95 20.51 -16.46
N GLY A 42 38.30 20.81 -15.20
CA GLY A 42 37.91 22.01 -14.44
C GLY A 42 36.55 21.87 -13.73
N GLU A 43 36.33 22.33 -12.49
CA GLU A 43 37.19 23.00 -11.49
C GLU A 43 36.72 22.59 -10.05
N PRO A 44 37.42 22.96 -8.95
CA PRO A 44 37.44 22.12 -7.73
C PRO A 44 36.48 22.51 -6.59
N GLY A 45 36.05 21.54 -5.78
CA GLY A 45 35.35 21.79 -4.52
C GLY A 45 35.12 20.55 -3.62
N CYS A 46 35.74 20.54 -2.44
CA CYS A 46 35.50 19.69 -1.25
C CYS A 46 35.73 18.16 -1.32
N SER A 47 36.78 17.73 -0.61
CA SER A 47 37.12 16.34 -0.31
C SER A 47 36.33 15.74 0.86
N CYS A 48 36.14 14.40 0.86
CA CYS A 48 36.20 13.57 2.07
C CYS A 48 36.68 12.16 1.69
N ALA A 49 37.66 11.63 2.44
CA ALA A 49 38.38 10.40 2.08
C ALA A 49 37.81 9.14 2.78
N GLN A 50 38.00 7.98 2.15
CA GLN A 50 37.92 6.67 2.79
C GLN A 50 39.33 6.17 3.13
N PRO A 51 39.56 5.53 4.29
CA PRO A 51 40.75 4.71 4.51
C PRO A 51 40.49 3.27 4.04
N ALA A 52 41.45 2.73 3.27
CA ALA A 52 41.47 1.33 2.87
C ALA A 52 42.06 0.44 3.97
N ALA A 53 41.74 -0.86 3.94
CA ALA A 53 42.42 -1.90 4.69
C ALA A 53 42.53 -3.17 3.82
N GLU A 54 43.62 -3.27 3.06
CA GLU A 54 44.09 -4.55 2.50
C GLU A 54 44.99 -5.24 3.53
N VAL A 55 44.83 -6.56 3.69
CA VAL A 55 45.88 -7.44 4.22
C VAL A 55 45.96 -8.66 3.32
N ALA A 56 47.16 -8.95 2.82
CA ALA A 56 47.41 -9.97 1.80
C ALA A 56 47.52 -11.40 2.37
N ALA A 57 47.29 -12.38 1.50
CA ALA A 57 47.68 -13.78 1.72
C ALA A 57 49.20 -13.98 1.52
N PRO A 58 49.75 -15.13 1.96
CA PRO A 58 50.17 -16.11 0.94
C PRO A 58 49.96 -17.59 1.35
N GLY A 59 49.99 -18.51 0.38
CA GLY A 59 49.77 -19.95 0.59
C GLY A 59 50.98 -20.85 0.31
N TRP A 60 50.94 -22.06 0.87
CA TRP A 60 51.81 -23.23 0.63
C TRP A 60 50.88 -24.46 0.69
N ALA A 61 50.72 -25.41 -0.24
CA ALA A 61 51.61 -26.21 -1.11
C ALA A 61 51.75 -27.69 -0.62
N GLN A 62 51.22 -28.63 -1.43
CA GLN A 62 51.59 -30.08 -1.54
C GLN A 62 51.34 -31.06 -0.35
N VAL A 63 51.29 -32.40 -0.50
CA VAL A 63 50.72 -33.37 -1.49
C VAL A 63 50.97 -34.84 -1.00
N ARG A 64 50.19 -35.86 -1.45
CA ARG A 64 50.19 -37.34 -1.09
C ARG A 64 49.37 -37.69 0.16
N GLY A 65 48.68 -38.83 0.35
CA GLY A 65 48.39 -40.09 -0.42
C GLY A 65 47.96 -41.19 0.59
N ARG A 66 47.27 -42.32 0.32
CA ARG A 66 46.71 -43.05 -0.86
C ARG A 66 45.45 -43.89 -0.40
N PRO A 67 44.74 -44.68 -1.26
CA PRO A 67 43.34 -45.12 -1.01
C PRO A 67 43.10 -46.63 -0.68
N GLY A 68 41.83 -46.98 -0.41
CA GLY A 68 41.25 -48.35 -0.36
C GLY A 68 39.76 -48.34 -0.81
N GLU A 69 39.22 -49.47 -1.29
CA GLU A 69 38.10 -49.54 -2.26
C GLU A 69 36.64 -49.78 -1.72
N PRO A 70 35.58 -49.64 -2.56
CA PRO A 70 34.15 -49.55 -2.20
C PRO A 70 33.32 -50.72 -2.82
N PRO A 71 32.06 -50.61 -3.34
CA PRO A 71 30.87 -49.77 -3.07
C PRO A 71 29.53 -50.57 -2.91
N ALA A 72 28.43 -49.92 -2.46
CA ALA A 72 27.05 -50.37 -2.77
C ALA A 72 25.95 -49.28 -2.68
N ALA A 73 25.10 -49.22 -3.72
CA ALA A 73 23.69 -48.74 -3.77
C ALA A 73 23.26 -47.27 -3.45
N SER A 74 22.87 -46.54 -4.51
CA SER A 74 21.67 -45.64 -4.67
C SER A 74 21.15 -44.72 -3.54
N SER A 75 20.71 -43.47 -3.79
CA SER A 75 20.67 -42.66 -5.02
C SER A 75 20.25 -41.19 -4.74
N ALA A 76 20.94 -40.24 -5.38
CA ALA A 76 20.49 -38.87 -5.74
C ALA A 76 19.97 -37.92 -4.64
N ALA A 77 20.91 -37.28 -3.93
CA ALA A 77 20.74 -35.88 -3.49
C ALA A 77 21.53 -34.97 -4.45
N GLY A 78 20.93 -33.84 -4.87
CA GLY A 78 21.56 -32.89 -5.79
C GLY A 78 21.92 -31.58 -5.09
N ASP A 79 23.21 -31.32 -4.92
CA ASP A 79 23.72 -30.07 -4.35
C ASP A 79 23.47 -28.86 -5.28
N ALA A 80 22.99 -27.77 -4.69
CA ALA A 80 22.97 -26.44 -5.32
C ALA A 80 23.23 -25.37 -4.24
N GLY A 81 24.49 -24.89 -4.23
CA GLY A 81 25.11 -23.91 -3.33
C GLY A 81 24.23 -22.99 -2.47
N TRP A 82 24.48 -23.02 -1.15
CA TRP A 82 24.18 -21.91 -0.23
C TRP A 82 25.24 -20.80 -0.34
N PRO A 83 24.82 -19.52 -0.46
CA PRO A 83 25.66 -18.37 -0.12
C PRO A 83 25.26 -17.78 1.25
N ASN A 84 26.19 -17.83 2.22
CA ASN A 84 26.33 -16.96 3.39
C ASN A 84 25.08 -16.53 4.20
N LYS A 85 24.75 -17.32 5.23
CA LYS A 85 23.88 -16.94 6.36
C LYS A 85 24.56 -15.97 7.34
N HIS A 86 24.94 -14.76 6.91
CA HIS A 86 25.58 -13.76 7.80
C HIS A 86 25.17 -12.29 7.55
N THR A 87 23.87 -11.97 7.56
CA THR A 87 23.44 -10.54 7.61
C THR A 87 22.11 -10.24 8.32
N LEU A 88 21.34 -11.23 8.81
CA LEU A 88 19.97 -11.01 9.33
C LEU A 88 19.75 -11.36 10.82
N ARG A 89 20.82 -11.57 11.62
CA ARG A 89 20.75 -11.78 13.08
C ARG A 89 20.88 -10.49 13.91
N ILE A 90 20.43 -9.34 13.39
CA ILE A 90 20.60 -8.02 14.06
C ILE A 90 19.23 -7.38 14.43
N LEU A 91 18.14 -8.15 14.45
CA LEU A 91 16.80 -7.66 14.82
C LEU A 91 16.04 -8.55 15.84
N GLN A 92 16.73 -9.50 16.47
CA GLN A 92 16.21 -10.30 17.57
C GLN A 92 17.32 -10.52 18.59
N ASP A 93 17.57 -9.49 19.42
CA ASP A 93 18.14 -9.56 20.78
C ASP A 93 18.43 -8.13 21.29
N PHE A 94 17.42 -7.51 21.90
CA PHE A 94 17.61 -6.33 22.76
C PHE A 94 16.74 -6.47 24.01
N SER A 95 17.20 -7.33 24.91
CA SER A 95 16.68 -7.39 26.27
C SER A 95 17.27 -6.23 27.08
N SER A 96 16.40 -5.33 27.54
CA SER A 96 16.55 -4.47 28.73
C SER A 96 17.91 -3.81 29.00
N ASP A 97 18.00 -2.51 28.69
CA ASP A 97 18.94 -1.60 29.37
C ASP A 97 18.29 -0.19 29.53
N PRO A 98 18.00 0.30 30.75
CA PRO A 98 17.26 1.55 30.95
C PRO A 98 18.17 2.76 31.16
N SER A 99 18.97 3.15 30.16
CA SER A 99 19.74 4.41 30.22
C SER A 99 20.21 4.98 28.88
N SER A 100 19.30 5.51 28.06
CA SER A 100 19.64 6.41 26.93
C SER A 100 18.57 7.48 26.69
N ASN A 101 18.60 8.52 27.53
CA ASN A 101 18.01 9.82 27.17
C ASN A 101 18.84 10.49 26.07
N LEU A 102 18.29 11.54 25.43
CA LEU A 102 18.75 12.24 24.21
C LEU A 102 18.27 11.52 22.91
N SER A 103 17.53 12.14 22.00
CA SER A 103 16.97 13.51 21.97
C SER A 103 15.86 13.65 20.90
N SER A 104 14.67 14.11 21.29
CA SER A 104 13.76 14.83 20.40
C SER A 104 12.92 15.78 21.25
N HIS A 105 12.82 17.05 20.85
CA HIS A 105 12.23 18.10 21.68
C HIS A 105 10.70 18.07 21.62
N SER A 106 10.09 18.15 22.80
CA SER A 106 8.67 18.49 22.96
C SER A 106 8.47 19.97 22.59
N LEU A 107 7.43 20.26 21.81
CA LEU A 107 6.93 21.61 21.62
C LEU A 107 5.57 21.76 22.31
N GLU A 108 5.64 22.49 23.43
CA GLU A 108 4.62 23.32 24.08
C GLU A 108 3.27 22.76 24.55
N LYS A 109 3.07 22.99 25.85
CA LYS A 109 1.91 22.73 26.68
C LYS A 109 1.19 24.06 26.92
N LEU A 110 0.01 24.25 26.34
CA LEU A 110 -0.86 25.39 26.64
C LEU A 110 -1.73 25.12 27.88
N PRO A 111 -1.76 26.00 28.89
CA PRO A 111 -2.70 25.91 30.01
C PRO A 111 -4.02 26.66 29.71
N PRO A 112 -5.18 26.19 30.21
CA PRO A 112 -6.41 26.98 30.18
C PRO A 112 -6.41 28.07 31.26
N ALA A 113 -7.13 29.16 30.99
CA ALA A 113 -7.24 30.33 31.86
C ALA A 113 -8.05 30.08 33.15
N ALA A 114 -7.89 30.97 34.12
CA ALA A 114 -8.45 30.87 35.45
C ALA A 114 -9.85 31.52 35.59
N GLU A 115 -10.72 30.88 36.39
CA GLU A 115 -11.78 31.56 37.16
C GLU A 115 -11.76 31.06 38.61
N PRO A 116 -11.92 31.94 39.63
CA PRO A 116 -11.99 31.53 41.03
C PRO A 116 -13.41 31.55 41.59
N ALA A 117 -13.82 30.47 42.27
CA ALA A 117 -15.01 30.47 43.13
C ALA A 117 -14.71 29.73 44.45
N GLU A 118 -15.06 30.34 45.57
CA GLU A 118 -14.75 29.86 46.92
C GLU A 118 -15.73 28.76 47.41
N ARG A 119 -15.24 27.75 48.16
CA ARG A 119 -15.60 27.47 49.59
C ARG A 119 -15.38 26.01 50.03
N ALA A 120 -14.42 25.87 50.95
CA ALA A 120 -14.38 25.02 52.14
C ALA A 120 -15.23 23.73 52.22
N LEU A 121 -14.54 22.60 52.52
CA LEU A 121 -14.65 21.89 53.81
C LEU A 121 -13.49 20.88 54.02
N ARG A 122 -13.34 20.34 55.25
CA ARG A 122 -12.08 19.79 55.80
C ARG A 122 -12.08 18.26 56.02
N GLY A 123 -10.88 17.67 55.96
CA GLY A 123 -10.49 16.41 56.65
C GLY A 123 -10.68 15.12 55.83
N ARG A 124 -9.90 14.04 56.02
CA ARG A 124 -8.86 13.77 57.03
C ARG A 124 -7.94 12.58 56.61
N ASP A 125 -6.65 12.68 56.91
CA ASP A 125 -5.54 11.69 57.05
C ASP A 125 -5.36 10.48 56.08
N PRO A 126 -4.13 10.23 55.58
CA PRO A 126 -3.77 9.03 54.79
C PRO A 126 -3.09 7.92 55.63
N GLY A 127 -3.12 6.68 55.12
CA GLY A 127 -2.38 5.53 55.66
C GLY A 127 -1.63 4.76 54.57
N ALA A 128 -0.35 4.47 54.78
CA ALA A 128 0.54 3.87 53.79
C ALA A 128 0.47 2.32 53.74
N LEU A 129 0.78 1.74 52.59
CA LEU A 129 1.43 0.42 52.45
C LEU A 129 2.12 0.27 51.08
N ARG A 130 3.02 -0.73 50.97
CA ARG A 130 4.20 -0.77 50.06
C ARG A 130 3.95 -1.40 48.67
N PRO A 131 4.82 -1.14 47.66
CA PRO A 131 4.68 -1.69 46.30
C PRO A 131 5.08 -3.17 46.20
N HIS A 132 4.56 -3.87 45.18
CA HIS A 132 4.88 -5.26 44.87
C HIS A 132 5.44 -5.43 43.44
N ASP A 133 6.45 -6.30 43.35
CA ASP A 133 7.25 -6.68 42.18
C ASP A 133 6.43 -7.34 41.03
N PRO A 134 6.69 -7.04 39.74
CA PRO A 134 6.00 -7.68 38.62
C PRO A 134 6.75 -8.93 38.11
N ALA A 135 6.64 -10.04 38.84
CA ALA A 135 6.98 -11.38 38.34
C ALA A 135 5.82 -12.35 38.58
N HIS A 136 5.59 -13.25 37.63
CA HIS A 136 4.50 -14.25 37.59
C HIS A 136 3.08 -13.69 37.43
N ARG A 137 2.60 -13.64 36.18
CA ARG A 137 1.18 -13.88 35.87
C ARG A 137 1.06 -15.12 34.97
N PRO A 138 0.27 -16.13 35.36
CA PRO A 138 0.04 -17.31 34.52
C PRO A 138 -0.87 -16.98 33.34
N LEU A 139 -0.82 -17.87 32.35
CA LEU A 139 -1.58 -17.85 31.09
C LEU A 139 -3.00 -17.29 31.24
N LEU A 140 -3.27 -16.17 30.57
CA LEU A 140 -4.62 -15.60 30.49
C LEU A 140 -5.52 -16.54 29.70
N ARG A 141 -6.45 -17.15 30.41
CA ARG A 141 -7.50 -18.02 29.88
C ARG A 141 -8.45 -17.16 29.03
N ASP A 142 -8.64 -17.56 27.79
CA ASP A 142 -9.42 -16.83 26.78
C ASP A 142 -10.86 -16.51 27.25
N PRO A 143 -11.24 -15.22 27.40
CA PRO A 143 -12.62 -14.85 27.62
C PRO A 143 -13.36 -14.93 26.27
N GLY A 144 -14.02 -16.06 26.03
CA GLY A 144 -14.85 -16.28 24.83
C GLY A 144 -15.84 -15.14 24.57
N PRO A 145 -16.31 -14.99 23.31
CA PRO A 145 -16.73 -13.72 22.73
C PRO A 145 -17.86 -13.06 23.52
N ARG A 146 -17.49 -12.16 24.44
CA ARG A 146 -18.42 -11.19 25.00
C ARG A 146 -18.79 -10.25 23.88
N ARG A 147 -20.05 -10.31 23.45
CA ARG A 147 -20.67 -9.27 22.62
C ARG A 147 -20.40 -7.94 23.31
N SER A 148 -19.51 -7.13 22.74
CA SER A 148 -19.49 -5.71 23.05
C SER A 148 -20.78 -5.16 22.48
N GLU A 149 -21.74 -4.86 23.35
CA GLU A 149 -22.94 -4.13 22.94
C GLU A 149 -22.49 -2.78 22.41
N SER A 150 -22.64 -2.58 21.10
CA SER A 150 -22.49 -1.27 20.49
C SER A 150 -23.44 -0.30 21.19
N PRO A 151 -23.04 0.96 21.45
CA PRO A 151 -23.98 1.95 21.95
C PRO A 151 -25.16 2.05 20.97
N PRO A 152 -26.42 2.12 21.47
CA PRO A 152 -27.56 2.23 20.59
C PRO A 152 -27.45 3.53 19.78
N GLY A 153 -27.30 3.39 18.47
CA GLY A 153 -27.39 4.53 17.56
C GLY A 153 -28.76 5.19 17.70
N PRO A 154 -28.87 6.53 17.53
CA PRO A 154 -30.13 7.24 17.70
C PRO A 154 -31.19 6.68 16.74
N GLY A 155 -32.21 6.04 17.31
CA GLY A 155 -33.29 5.43 16.54
C GLY A 155 -34.23 6.50 15.98
N GLY A 156 -34.33 6.57 14.65
CA GLY A 156 -35.31 7.40 13.94
C GLY A 156 -34.72 8.27 12.83
N ASP A 157 -33.45 8.67 12.94
CA ASP A 157 -32.81 9.59 11.99
C ASP A 157 -32.11 8.89 10.82
N ALA A 158 -32.15 9.52 9.65
CA ALA A 158 -31.47 9.05 8.44
C ALA A 158 -29.95 8.91 8.66
N SER A 159 -29.39 7.84 8.08
CA SER A 159 -27.97 7.46 8.09
C SER A 159 -27.04 8.68 7.96
N LEU A 160 -26.02 8.74 8.82
CA LEU A 160 -25.05 9.83 8.84
C LEU A 160 -24.25 9.85 7.53
N LEU A 161 -23.89 8.66 7.05
CA LEU A 161 -23.20 8.47 5.77
C LEU A 161 -24.08 8.88 4.57
N ALA A 162 -25.38 8.57 4.59
CA ALA A 162 -26.30 9.05 3.55
C ALA A 162 -26.39 10.60 3.55
N ARG A 163 -26.54 11.20 4.74
CA ARG A 163 -26.58 12.65 4.93
C ARG A 163 -25.31 13.36 4.44
N LEU A 164 -24.14 12.72 4.56
CA LEU A 164 -22.88 13.22 3.99
C LEU A 164 -22.96 13.30 2.47
N PHE A 165 -23.33 12.21 1.79
CA PHE A 165 -23.43 12.18 0.33
C PHE A 165 -24.59 13.02 -0.22
N GLU A 166 -25.58 13.34 0.60
CA GLU A 166 -26.61 14.33 0.29
C GLU A 166 -26.13 15.79 0.37
N HIS A 167 -25.03 16.09 1.06
CA HIS A 167 -24.54 17.46 1.24
C HIS A 167 -24.03 18.06 -0.10
N PRO A 168 -24.23 19.37 -0.40
CA PRO A 168 -23.86 19.96 -1.70
C PRO A 168 -22.40 19.75 -2.13
N LEU A 169 -21.44 19.72 -1.19
CA LEU A 169 -20.02 19.43 -1.47
C LEU A 169 -19.76 18.02 -2.05
N TYR A 170 -20.72 17.10 -1.92
CA TYR A 170 -20.73 15.74 -2.47
C TYR A 170 -21.70 15.60 -3.65
N ARG A 171 -22.27 16.71 -4.15
CA ARG A 171 -23.07 16.75 -5.40
C ARG A 171 -22.33 17.41 -6.56
N VAL A 172 -21.12 17.89 -6.33
CA VAL A 172 -20.23 18.42 -7.37
C VAL A 172 -19.87 17.29 -8.33
N ALA A 173 -20.18 17.48 -9.61
CA ALA A 173 -19.83 16.57 -10.70
C ALA A 173 -18.40 16.85 -11.20
N VAL A 174 -17.79 15.84 -11.83
CA VAL A 174 -16.58 16.02 -12.66
C VAL A 174 -16.89 16.81 -13.95
N PRO A 175 -15.88 17.36 -14.65
CA PRO A 175 -16.08 17.92 -15.98
C PRO A 175 -16.74 16.93 -16.95
N PRO A 176 -17.48 17.38 -17.97
CA PRO A 176 -18.02 16.52 -19.02
C PRO A 176 -16.90 15.70 -19.68
N LEU A 177 -17.10 14.38 -19.81
CA LEU A 177 -16.09 13.46 -20.32
C LEU A 177 -16.08 13.42 -21.85
N THR A 178 -14.89 13.52 -22.44
CA THR A 178 -14.61 13.24 -23.86
C THR A 178 -14.12 11.80 -24.06
N GLU A 179 -13.92 11.37 -25.31
CA GLU A 179 -13.31 10.06 -25.65
C GLU A 179 -11.86 9.92 -25.16
N GLU A 180 -11.18 11.03 -24.89
CA GLU A 180 -9.83 11.05 -24.31
C GLU A 180 -9.86 10.92 -22.77
N ASP A 181 -10.97 11.29 -22.14
CA ASP A 181 -11.12 11.29 -20.67
C ASP A 181 -11.55 9.94 -20.10
N VAL A 182 -12.13 9.03 -20.89
CA VAL A 182 -12.45 7.67 -20.43
C VAL A 182 -11.25 6.75 -20.64
N LEU A 183 -11.00 5.77 -19.75
CA LEU A 183 -9.85 4.88 -19.92
C LEU A 183 -10.06 3.93 -21.11
N PHE A 184 -11.24 3.33 -21.22
CA PHE A 184 -11.64 2.41 -22.28
C PHE A 184 -12.82 2.94 -23.09
N ASN A 185 -12.66 3.02 -24.42
CA ASN A 185 -13.73 3.39 -25.34
C ASN A 185 -14.52 2.14 -25.76
N VAL A 186 -15.70 1.94 -25.15
CA VAL A 186 -16.56 0.77 -25.38
C VAL A 186 -17.09 0.64 -26.82
N ASN A 187 -17.06 1.73 -27.60
CA ASN A 187 -17.46 1.74 -29.02
C ASN A 187 -16.32 1.37 -29.99
N SER A 188 -15.09 1.23 -29.51
CA SER A 188 -13.94 0.82 -30.35
C SER A 188 -13.69 -0.68 -30.25
N ASP A 189 -13.35 -1.32 -31.38
CA ASP A 189 -13.28 -2.79 -31.59
C ASP A 189 -12.35 -3.60 -30.66
N THR A 190 -11.71 -2.97 -29.68
CA THR A 190 -11.06 -3.61 -28.54
C THR A 190 -12.08 -4.36 -27.66
N ARG A 191 -12.45 -5.57 -28.08
CA ARG A 191 -13.22 -6.53 -27.28
C ARG A 191 -12.46 -6.88 -26.00
N LEU A 192 -12.84 -6.26 -24.88
CA LEU A 192 -12.40 -6.63 -23.54
C LEU A 192 -12.97 -8.02 -23.16
N SER A 193 -12.31 -9.07 -23.64
CA SER A 193 -12.66 -10.44 -23.29
C SER A 193 -12.29 -10.71 -21.83
N PRO A 194 -13.19 -11.25 -20.98
CA PRO A 194 -12.87 -11.65 -19.61
C PRO A 194 -11.66 -12.59 -19.51
N LYS A 195 -11.40 -13.40 -20.55
CA LYS A 195 -10.24 -14.30 -20.63
C LYS A 195 -8.91 -13.60 -20.91
N ALA A 196 -8.92 -12.35 -21.38
CA ALA A 196 -7.70 -11.59 -21.66
C ALA A 196 -6.99 -11.07 -20.39
N ALA A 197 -7.64 -11.14 -19.23
CA ALA A 197 -7.02 -10.85 -17.92
C ALA A 197 -6.13 -12.00 -17.39
N GLU A 198 -6.02 -13.12 -18.11
CA GLU A 198 -5.12 -14.22 -17.77
C GLU A 198 -3.68 -13.93 -18.26
N ASN A 199 -2.75 -13.78 -17.32
CA ASN A 199 -1.35 -13.47 -17.60
C ASN A 199 -0.66 -14.60 -18.43
N PRO A 200 -0.09 -14.31 -19.61
CA PRO A 200 0.41 -15.32 -20.56
C PRO A 200 1.62 -16.16 -20.10
N ASP A 201 2.29 -15.83 -18.99
CA ASP A 201 3.48 -16.56 -18.50
C ASP A 201 3.18 -17.96 -17.92
N TRP A 202 1.93 -18.43 -17.90
CA TRP A 202 1.55 -19.72 -17.31
C TRP A 202 1.06 -20.75 -18.35
N PRO A 203 1.78 -21.87 -18.56
CA PRO A 203 1.35 -22.91 -19.50
C PRO A 203 0.20 -23.75 -18.91
N HIS A 204 -1.03 -23.50 -19.35
CA HIS A 204 -2.18 -24.34 -19.02
C HIS A 204 -2.20 -25.61 -19.87
N ALA A 205 -1.57 -26.67 -19.37
CA ALA A 205 -1.94 -28.03 -19.75
C ALA A 205 -3.25 -28.43 -19.03
N GLY A 206 -4.27 -28.81 -19.78
CA GLY A 206 -5.53 -29.36 -19.25
C GLY A 206 -6.66 -28.34 -19.06
N ALA A 207 -7.29 -27.95 -20.16
CA ALA A 207 -8.65 -27.35 -20.21
C ALA A 207 -9.28 -27.49 -21.61
N GLU A 208 -9.21 -28.68 -22.21
CA GLU A 208 -10.07 -29.00 -23.37
C GLU A 208 -11.52 -29.17 -22.87
N GLY A 209 -12.47 -28.44 -23.44
CA GLY A 209 -13.91 -28.68 -23.20
C GLY A 209 -14.76 -27.54 -22.63
N ALA A 210 -14.31 -26.28 -22.62
CA ALA A 210 -15.18 -25.14 -22.29
C ALA A 210 -15.80 -24.53 -23.56
N GLU A 211 -17.13 -24.62 -23.68
CA GLU A 211 -17.90 -24.17 -24.85
C GLU A 211 -17.63 -22.70 -25.23
N PHE A 212 -17.60 -22.44 -26.55
CA PHE A 212 -17.54 -21.09 -27.09
C PHE A 212 -18.87 -20.38 -26.83
N LEU A 213 -18.89 -19.43 -25.89
CA LEU A 213 -19.96 -18.43 -25.83
C LEU A 213 -19.83 -17.50 -27.04
N SER A 214 -20.74 -17.64 -28.00
CA SER A 214 -20.86 -16.75 -29.15
C SER A 214 -21.08 -15.30 -28.69
N PRO A 215 -20.22 -14.34 -29.05
CA PRO A 215 -20.37 -12.94 -28.65
C PRO A 215 -21.41 -12.23 -29.55
N GLY A 216 -22.69 -12.47 -29.28
CA GLY A 216 -23.75 -11.51 -29.62
C GLY A 216 -23.71 -10.31 -28.66
N GLU A 217 -24.40 -9.23 -29.02
CA GLU A 217 -24.43 -7.92 -28.32
C GLU A 217 -24.76 -8.01 -26.81
N ALA A 218 -23.76 -8.38 -26.01
CA ALA A 218 -23.86 -8.42 -24.57
C ALA A 218 -23.85 -6.98 -24.04
N ALA A 219 -25.05 -6.45 -23.79
CA ALA A 219 -25.24 -5.12 -23.20
C ALA A 219 -24.35 -4.95 -21.96
N VAL A 220 -23.84 -3.75 -21.74
CA VAL A 220 -22.88 -3.44 -20.66
C VAL A 220 -23.37 -3.87 -19.27
N ASP A 221 -24.70 -3.91 -19.07
CA ASP A 221 -25.34 -4.42 -17.85
C ASP A 221 -25.06 -5.90 -17.55
N SER A 222 -24.70 -6.70 -18.55
CA SER A 222 -24.31 -8.12 -18.38
C SER A 222 -22.87 -8.32 -17.94
N TYR A 223 -22.03 -7.28 -17.97
CA TYR A 223 -20.62 -7.41 -17.61
C TYR A 223 -20.43 -7.66 -16.11
N PRO A 224 -19.41 -8.44 -15.70
CA PRO A 224 -19.09 -8.64 -14.30
C PRO A 224 -18.67 -7.31 -13.65
N ASN A 225 -18.89 -7.17 -12.34
CA ASN A 225 -18.73 -5.89 -11.64
C ASN A 225 -17.30 -5.34 -11.71
N TRP A 226 -16.27 -6.20 -11.78
CA TRP A 226 -14.88 -5.79 -11.98
C TRP A 226 -14.66 -5.11 -13.36
N LEU A 227 -15.34 -5.58 -14.41
CA LEU A 227 -15.23 -5.01 -15.75
C LEU A 227 -16.02 -3.70 -15.85
N LYS A 228 -17.19 -3.62 -15.20
CA LYS A 228 -17.94 -2.36 -15.01
C LYS A 228 -17.13 -1.30 -14.25
N PHE A 229 -16.35 -1.72 -13.26
CA PHE A 229 -15.39 -0.86 -12.58
C PHE A 229 -14.29 -0.38 -13.55
N HIS A 230 -13.66 -1.28 -14.31
CA HIS A 230 -12.59 -0.92 -15.26
C HIS A 230 -13.02 0.09 -16.33
N ILE A 231 -14.18 -0.12 -16.98
CA ILE A 231 -14.71 0.81 -17.99
C ILE A 231 -15.19 2.14 -17.41
N GLY A 232 -15.47 2.20 -16.09
CA GLY A 232 -15.88 3.41 -15.38
C GLY A 232 -14.73 4.35 -15.00
N ILE A 233 -13.47 3.93 -15.16
CA ILE A 233 -12.30 4.75 -14.85
C ILE A 233 -12.18 5.89 -15.88
N ASN A 234 -12.04 7.12 -15.41
CA ASN A 234 -11.87 8.31 -16.25
C ASN A 234 -10.72 9.21 -15.73
N ARG A 235 -10.45 10.34 -16.40
CA ARG A 235 -9.34 11.27 -16.11
C ARG A 235 -9.30 11.76 -14.67
N TYR A 236 -10.45 11.89 -14.02
CA TYR A 236 -10.62 12.62 -12.76
C TYR A 236 -10.84 11.72 -11.54
N GLU A 237 -11.33 10.49 -11.75
CA GLU A 237 -11.73 9.57 -10.68
C GLU A 237 -11.59 8.11 -11.10
N LEU A 238 -11.29 7.25 -10.12
CA LEU A 238 -11.23 5.80 -10.32
C LEU A 238 -12.63 5.16 -10.31
N TYR A 239 -13.60 5.82 -9.67
CA TYR A 239 -15.02 5.43 -9.68
C TYR A 239 -15.94 6.60 -9.31
N SER A 240 -17.16 6.59 -9.84
CA SER A 240 -18.16 7.62 -9.52
C SER A 240 -18.87 7.39 -8.19
N ARG A 241 -19.23 8.48 -7.52
CA ARG A 241 -19.73 8.52 -6.13
C ARG A 241 -20.95 7.64 -5.87
N HIS A 242 -21.82 7.50 -6.87
CA HIS A 242 -23.07 6.74 -6.82
C HIS A 242 -23.07 5.51 -7.75
N ASN A 243 -21.89 4.99 -8.13
CA ASN A 243 -21.81 3.83 -9.01
C ASN A 243 -22.23 2.53 -8.27
N PRO A 244 -23.37 1.89 -8.64
CA PRO A 244 -23.83 0.66 -7.96
C PRO A 244 -22.91 -0.54 -8.20
N ALA A 245 -22.10 -0.53 -9.27
CA ALA A 245 -21.14 -1.60 -9.54
C ALA A 245 -20.02 -1.66 -8.48
N ILE A 246 -19.76 -0.58 -7.73
CA ILE A 246 -18.74 -0.56 -6.66
C ILE A 246 -19.22 -1.35 -5.44
N GLU A 247 -20.46 -1.14 -4.98
CA GLU A 247 -21.05 -1.96 -3.90
C GLU A 247 -21.13 -3.43 -4.31
N ALA A 248 -21.57 -3.70 -5.55
CA ALA A 248 -21.64 -5.05 -6.07
C ALA A 248 -20.26 -5.70 -6.21
N LEU A 249 -19.21 -4.92 -6.52
CA LEU A 249 -17.83 -5.41 -6.55
C LEU A 249 -17.28 -5.70 -5.14
N LEU A 250 -17.58 -4.87 -4.14
CA LEU A 250 -17.23 -5.16 -2.74
C LEU A 250 -17.87 -6.47 -2.26
N HIS A 251 -19.15 -6.67 -2.58
CA HIS A 251 -19.83 -7.93 -2.33
C HIS A 251 -19.15 -9.11 -3.05
N ASP A 252 -18.88 -8.99 -4.36
CA ASP A 252 -18.15 -10.01 -5.13
C ASP A 252 -16.80 -10.37 -4.50
N LEU A 253 -15.99 -9.40 -4.09
CA LEU A 253 -14.70 -9.65 -3.44
C LEU A 253 -14.88 -10.50 -2.16
N SER A 254 -15.89 -10.18 -1.36
CA SER A 254 -16.18 -10.88 -0.11
C SER A 254 -16.73 -12.31 -0.30
N SER A 255 -17.50 -12.58 -1.36
CA SER A 255 -18.30 -13.81 -1.49
C SER A 255 -17.98 -14.69 -2.71
N GLN A 256 -17.43 -14.13 -3.79
CA GLN A 256 -17.24 -14.85 -5.05
C GLN A 256 -16.26 -16.01 -4.88
N ARG A 257 -16.51 -17.15 -5.54
CA ARG A 257 -15.65 -18.33 -5.42
C ARG A 257 -14.25 -18.06 -5.99
N ILE A 258 -13.22 -18.32 -5.18
CA ILE A 258 -11.81 -18.32 -5.61
C ILE A 258 -11.54 -19.61 -6.42
N THR A 259 -10.91 -19.47 -7.58
CA THR A 259 -10.63 -20.58 -8.52
C THR A 259 -9.14 -20.83 -8.72
N SER A 260 -8.30 -19.82 -8.49
CA SER A 260 -6.84 -19.94 -8.56
C SER A 260 -6.20 -18.93 -7.60
N VAL A 261 -5.06 -19.31 -7.02
CA VAL A 261 -4.22 -18.39 -6.25
C VAL A 261 -2.77 -18.49 -6.70
N ALA A 262 -2.10 -17.35 -6.86
CA ALA A 262 -0.67 -17.25 -7.13
C ALA A 262 -0.01 -16.25 -6.18
N MET A 263 1.29 -16.37 -5.96
CA MET A 263 2.04 -15.38 -5.18
C MET A 263 2.48 -14.22 -6.05
N LYS A 264 2.35 -12.98 -5.58
CA LYS A 264 2.84 -11.82 -6.34
C LYS A 264 4.37 -11.79 -6.32
N SER A 265 4.99 -11.81 -7.49
CA SER A 265 6.44 -11.63 -7.64
C SER A 265 6.91 -10.21 -7.26
N GLY A 266 8.15 -10.12 -6.77
CA GLY A 266 8.84 -8.86 -6.47
C GLY A 266 8.27 -8.05 -5.28
N GLY A 267 7.41 -8.64 -4.45
CA GLY A 267 6.88 -7.98 -3.25
C GLY A 267 7.90 -7.85 -2.11
N THR A 268 7.80 -6.76 -1.35
CA THR A 268 8.51 -6.60 -0.06
C THR A 268 7.94 -7.57 0.98
N GLN A 269 6.62 -7.50 1.22
CA GLN A 269 5.86 -8.40 2.09
C GLN A 269 4.96 -9.33 1.28
N LEU A 270 4.39 -10.35 1.94
CA LEU A 270 3.53 -11.35 1.32
C LEU A 270 2.25 -10.73 0.75
N LYS A 271 2.06 -10.86 -0.57
CA LYS A 271 0.85 -10.47 -1.31
C LYS A 271 0.46 -11.63 -2.21
N LEU A 272 -0.79 -12.09 -2.16
CA LEU A 272 -1.31 -13.13 -3.06
C LEU A 272 -2.21 -12.50 -4.12
N ILE A 273 -2.28 -13.11 -5.29
CA ILE A 273 -3.22 -12.78 -6.35
C ILE A 273 -4.28 -13.88 -6.34
N MET A 274 -5.54 -13.50 -6.12
CA MET A 274 -6.68 -14.42 -6.16
C MET A 274 -7.49 -14.17 -7.42
N THR A 275 -7.71 -15.22 -8.21
CA THR A 275 -8.62 -15.21 -9.37
C THR A 275 -9.95 -15.82 -8.96
N PHE A 276 -11.04 -15.19 -9.37
CA PHE A 276 -12.41 -15.61 -9.07
C PHE A 276 -13.08 -16.33 -10.25
N GLN A 277 -14.21 -16.99 -9.97
CA GLN A 277 -15.02 -17.69 -10.98
C GLN A 277 -15.54 -16.78 -12.11
N ASN A 278 -15.68 -15.47 -11.87
CA ASN A 278 -16.07 -14.48 -12.88
C ASN A 278 -14.87 -13.84 -13.62
N TYR A 279 -13.70 -14.50 -13.63
CA TYR A 279 -12.42 -14.06 -14.19
C TYR A 279 -11.81 -12.80 -13.54
N GLY A 280 -12.50 -12.16 -12.58
CA GLY A 280 -11.95 -11.04 -11.84
C GLY A 280 -10.74 -11.45 -11.00
N GLN A 281 -9.85 -10.50 -10.72
CA GLN A 281 -8.69 -10.69 -9.86
C GLN A 281 -8.70 -9.70 -8.69
N ALA A 282 -8.13 -10.12 -7.57
CA ALA A 282 -7.89 -9.27 -6.41
C ALA A 282 -6.52 -9.54 -5.77
N LEU A 283 -5.96 -8.48 -5.20
CA LEU A 283 -4.74 -8.54 -4.40
C LEU A 283 -5.13 -8.83 -2.95
N PHE A 284 -4.81 -10.04 -2.49
CA PHE A 284 -5.03 -10.46 -1.12
C PHE A 284 -3.84 -10.09 -0.23
N LYS A 285 -4.11 -9.35 0.84
CA LYS A 285 -3.17 -9.13 1.95
C LYS A 285 -3.73 -9.76 3.22
N PRO A 286 -3.04 -10.74 3.82
CA PRO A 286 -3.51 -11.43 5.02
C PRO A 286 -3.33 -10.60 6.29
N MET A 287 -4.04 -10.98 7.35
CA MET A 287 -3.83 -10.52 8.71
C MET A 287 -2.39 -10.84 9.19
N LYS A 288 -1.62 -9.80 9.52
CA LYS A 288 -0.25 -9.91 10.12
C LYS A 288 -0.17 -9.45 11.57
N GLN A 289 -1.10 -8.61 12.03
CA GLN A 289 -1.17 -8.07 13.40
C GLN A 289 -2.63 -8.04 13.87
N THR A 290 -2.87 -8.00 15.19
CA THR A 290 -4.24 -7.87 15.73
C THR A 290 -4.76 -6.43 15.60
N ARG A 291 -6.05 -6.22 15.89
CA ARG A 291 -6.72 -4.92 15.75
C ARG A 291 -6.25 -3.90 16.78
N GLU A 292 -5.89 -4.38 17.96
CA GLU A 292 -5.49 -3.61 19.15
C GLU A 292 -3.99 -3.31 19.20
N GLN A 293 -3.20 -4.04 18.40
CA GLN A 293 -1.74 -4.00 18.42
C GLN A 293 -1.21 -2.79 17.65
N GLU A 294 -0.50 -1.90 18.35
CA GLU A 294 0.30 -0.87 17.71
C GLU A 294 1.64 -1.41 17.19
N THR A 295 2.13 -0.81 16.11
CA THR A 295 3.52 -0.94 15.65
C THR A 295 4.45 -0.36 16.73
N PRO A 296 5.53 -1.08 17.13
CA PRO A 296 6.43 -0.59 18.18
C PRO A 296 7.01 0.81 17.89
N PRO A 297 7.33 1.61 18.93
CA PRO A 297 7.99 2.90 18.77
C PRO A 297 9.29 2.81 17.95
N ASP A 298 10.11 1.80 18.21
CA ASP A 298 11.44 1.60 17.61
C ASP A 298 11.43 1.09 16.16
N PHE A 299 10.26 0.75 15.62
CA PHE A 299 10.12 0.32 14.24
C PHE A 299 10.18 1.52 13.29
N PHE A 300 11.22 1.57 12.46
CA PHE A 300 11.24 2.46 11.30
C PHE A 300 10.10 2.13 10.33
N TYR A 301 9.58 3.13 9.62
CA TYR A 301 8.47 3.00 8.68
C TYR A 301 8.65 1.88 7.63
N PHE A 302 9.88 1.63 7.17
CA PHE A 302 10.19 0.56 6.21
C PHE A 302 10.09 -0.86 6.81
N SER A 303 10.22 -0.97 8.14
CA SER A 303 10.12 -2.22 8.93
C SER A 303 8.71 -2.50 9.45
N ASP A 304 7.75 -1.58 9.29
CA ASP A 304 6.36 -1.82 9.70
C ASP A 304 5.72 -3.01 8.95
N TYR A 305 4.64 -3.57 9.47
CA TYR A 305 3.87 -4.61 8.79
C TYR A 305 2.82 -3.99 7.86
N GLU A 306 2.59 -4.63 6.71
CA GLU A 306 1.37 -4.36 5.94
C GLU A 306 0.18 -5.08 6.59
N ARG A 307 -0.91 -4.35 6.86
CA ARG A 307 -2.12 -4.86 7.52
C ARG A 307 -3.36 -4.72 6.63
N HIS A 308 -4.12 -5.80 6.48
CA HIS A 308 -5.43 -5.85 5.82
C HIS A 308 -6.39 -4.71 6.20
N ASN A 309 -6.58 -4.47 7.50
CA ASN A 309 -7.44 -3.41 8.04
C ASN A 309 -7.14 -2.03 7.44
N ALA A 310 -5.88 -1.73 7.14
CA ALA A 310 -5.49 -0.44 6.59
C ALA A 310 -5.83 -0.30 5.12
N GLU A 311 -5.79 -1.36 4.30
CA GLU A 311 -6.25 -1.30 2.91
C GLU A 311 -7.77 -1.10 2.83
N ILE A 312 -8.54 -1.80 3.67
CA ILE A 312 -9.99 -1.66 3.75
C ILE A 312 -10.34 -0.25 4.24
N ALA A 313 -9.78 0.18 5.37
CA ALA A 313 -10.04 1.51 5.93
C ALA A 313 -9.57 2.66 5.02
N ALA A 314 -8.48 2.47 4.26
CA ALA A 314 -8.02 3.43 3.26
C ALA A 314 -9.07 3.67 2.17
N PHE A 315 -9.68 2.62 1.62
CA PHE A 315 -10.73 2.75 0.61
C PHE A 315 -11.96 3.50 1.15
N HIS A 316 -12.44 3.16 2.35
CA HIS A 316 -13.58 3.85 2.96
C HIS A 316 -13.27 5.32 3.30
N LEU A 317 -12.06 5.63 3.79
CA LEU A 317 -11.62 6.99 4.08
C LEU A 317 -11.48 7.84 2.80
N ASP A 318 -10.85 7.30 1.76
CA ASP A 318 -10.70 7.93 0.44
C ASP A 318 -12.05 8.26 -0.20
N ARG A 319 -13.04 7.37 0.01
CA ARG A 319 -14.43 7.58 -0.41
C ARG A 319 -15.15 8.66 0.39
N ILE A 320 -14.97 8.71 1.72
CA ILE A 320 -15.56 9.73 2.60
C ILE A 320 -14.94 11.11 2.34
N LEU A 321 -13.65 11.18 1.96
CA LEU A 321 -12.98 12.40 1.52
C LEU A 321 -13.35 12.84 0.10
N ASP A 322 -14.13 12.02 -0.62
CA ASP A 322 -14.57 12.17 -2.02
C ASP A 322 -13.45 12.09 -3.07
N PHE A 323 -12.25 11.67 -2.66
CA PHE A 323 -11.08 11.56 -3.54
C PHE A 323 -11.28 10.49 -4.62
N ARG A 324 -11.75 9.30 -4.23
CA ARG A 324 -12.13 8.19 -5.13
C ARG A 324 -10.96 7.74 -6.03
N ARG A 325 -9.81 7.50 -5.39
CA ARG A 325 -8.50 7.15 -5.98
C ARG A 325 -7.92 5.83 -5.47
N VAL A 326 -8.50 5.22 -4.43
CA VAL A 326 -8.15 3.86 -3.96
C VAL A 326 -9.03 2.83 -4.70
N PRO A 327 -8.48 1.73 -5.27
CA PRO A 327 -9.29 0.64 -5.82
C PRO A 327 -10.22 0.03 -4.76
N PRO A 328 -11.45 -0.43 -5.09
CA PRO A 328 -12.35 -1.04 -4.10
C PRO A 328 -11.70 -2.18 -3.32
N VAL A 329 -11.77 -2.14 -1.99
CA VAL A 329 -11.22 -3.15 -1.09
C VAL A 329 -12.29 -3.64 -0.12
N ALA A 330 -12.46 -4.96 -0.01
CA ALA A 330 -13.32 -5.60 0.98
C ALA A 330 -12.54 -6.62 1.83
N GLY A 331 -12.95 -6.79 3.08
CA GLY A 331 -12.48 -7.87 3.94
C GLY A 331 -13.11 -9.22 3.59
N ARG A 332 -12.38 -10.30 3.85
CA ARG A 332 -12.87 -11.68 3.72
C ARG A 332 -12.21 -12.60 4.73
N MET A 333 -13.00 -13.53 5.27
CA MET A 333 -12.50 -14.71 5.97
C MET A 333 -12.25 -15.83 4.96
N VAL A 334 -10.98 -16.21 4.75
CA VAL A 334 -10.56 -17.15 3.71
C VAL A 334 -10.19 -18.49 4.35
N ASN A 335 -10.73 -19.59 3.83
CA ASN A 335 -10.31 -20.94 4.21
C ASN A 335 -8.99 -21.27 3.50
N MET A 336 -7.86 -21.22 4.21
CA MET A 336 -6.52 -21.38 3.64
C MET A 336 -6.30 -22.74 2.98
N THR A 337 -7.05 -23.77 3.40
CA THR A 337 -7.02 -25.08 2.76
C THR A 337 -7.66 -25.01 1.37
N LYS A 338 -8.97 -24.74 1.33
CA LYS A 338 -9.82 -24.86 0.13
C LYS A 338 -9.66 -23.70 -0.85
N GLU A 339 -9.31 -22.51 -0.36
CA GLU A 339 -9.27 -21.27 -1.13
C GLU A 339 -7.86 -20.71 -1.35
N ILE A 340 -6.81 -21.35 -0.79
CA ILE A 340 -5.40 -21.00 -1.07
C ILE A 340 -4.59 -22.23 -1.47
N ARG A 341 -4.40 -23.19 -0.55
CA ARG A 341 -3.50 -24.35 -0.74
C ARG A 341 -3.95 -25.29 -1.86
N ASP A 342 -5.24 -25.62 -1.90
CA ASP A 342 -5.76 -26.67 -2.80
C ASP A 342 -6.09 -26.12 -4.20
N VAL A 343 -6.08 -24.80 -4.38
CA VAL A 343 -6.35 -24.10 -5.65
C VAL A 343 -5.12 -23.40 -6.25
N THR A 344 -3.96 -23.43 -5.58
CA THR A 344 -2.73 -22.85 -6.14
C THR A 344 -1.96 -23.84 -7.03
N ARG A 345 -1.51 -23.36 -8.19
CA ARG A 345 -0.53 -24.05 -9.03
C ARG A 345 0.92 -23.59 -8.76
N ASP A 346 1.08 -22.55 -7.93
CA ASP A 346 2.39 -22.01 -7.56
C ASP A 346 3.07 -22.93 -6.54
N LYS A 347 4.02 -23.72 -7.05
CA LYS A 347 4.82 -24.66 -6.23
C LYS A 347 5.66 -23.95 -5.17
N LYS A 348 5.99 -22.66 -5.31
CA LYS A 348 6.72 -21.92 -4.26
C LYS A 348 5.80 -21.68 -3.07
N LEU A 349 4.62 -21.11 -3.32
CA LEU A 349 3.59 -20.88 -2.30
C LEU A 349 3.17 -22.18 -1.61
N TRP A 350 2.80 -23.20 -2.41
CA TRP A 350 2.30 -24.49 -1.91
C TRP A 350 3.27 -25.18 -0.94
N ARG A 351 4.58 -25.13 -1.22
CA ARG A 351 5.64 -25.73 -0.38
C ARG A 351 5.81 -25.07 0.99
N THR A 352 5.25 -23.87 1.20
CA THR A 352 5.34 -23.17 2.49
C THR A 352 4.23 -23.54 3.48
N PHE A 353 3.26 -24.36 3.07
CA PHE A 353 2.20 -24.84 3.96
C PHE A 353 2.70 -25.91 4.92
N PHE A 354 2.37 -25.76 6.20
CA PHE A 354 2.69 -26.73 7.24
C PHE A 354 1.59 -26.76 8.32
N ILE A 355 1.65 -27.77 9.20
CA ILE A 355 0.80 -27.88 10.39
C ILE A 355 1.66 -27.48 11.60
N SER A 356 1.19 -26.49 12.37
CA SER A 356 1.85 -26.05 13.60
C SER A 356 1.73 -27.07 14.74
N PRO A 357 2.56 -26.98 15.80
CA PRO A 357 2.39 -27.81 17.00
C PRO A 357 1.02 -27.68 17.69
N ALA A 358 0.29 -26.59 17.43
CA ALA A 358 -1.07 -26.37 17.92
C ALA A 358 -2.16 -26.99 16.99
N ASN A 359 -1.78 -27.79 16.01
CA ASN A 359 -2.65 -28.40 14.99
C ASN A 359 -3.41 -27.39 14.09
N ASN A 360 -2.94 -26.13 14.03
CA ASN A 360 -3.42 -25.13 13.07
C ASN A 360 -2.63 -25.23 11.76
N ILE A 361 -3.30 -24.96 10.64
CA ILE A 361 -2.67 -24.84 9.32
C ILE A 361 -2.00 -23.47 9.23
N CYS A 362 -0.79 -23.44 8.68
CA CYS A 362 0.03 -22.23 8.54
C CYS A 362 0.72 -22.18 7.18
N PHE A 363 1.03 -20.97 6.70
CA PHE A 363 1.87 -20.74 5.52
C PHE A 363 2.65 -19.41 5.64
N TYR A 364 3.71 -19.23 4.85
CA TYR A 364 4.53 -18.01 4.90
C TYR A 364 4.94 -17.45 3.54
N GLY A 365 4.83 -18.22 2.45
CA GLY A 365 5.20 -17.79 1.10
C GLY A 365 6.69 -17.45 0.92
N GLU A 366 7.01 -16.73 -0.15
CA GLU A 366 8.37 -16.35 -0.54
C GLU A 366 8.38 -14.85 -0.91
N CYS A 367 8.89 -14.02 0.00
CA CYS A 367 9.07 -12.58 -0.18
C CYS A 367 10.29 -12.11 0.63
N SER A 368 10.67 -10.83 0.52
CA SER A 368 11.91 -10.34 1.14
C SER A 368 11.80 -10.07 2.65
N TYR A 369 10.65 -9.61 3.14
CA TYR A 369 10.40 -9.31 4.57
C TYR A 369 9.24 -10.14 5.13
N TYR A 370 9.47 -10.80 6.27
CA TYR A 370 8.44 -11.53 7.03
C TYR A 370 7.75 -12.66 6.24
N CYS A 371 8.51 -13.38 5.41
CA CYS A 371 8.13 -14.62 4.71
C CYS A 371 9.03 -15.77 5.14
N SER A 372 8.89 -16.20 6.38
CA SER A 372 9.67 -17.27 7.02
C SER A 372 8.83 -17.97 8.09
N THR A 373 9.27 -19.14 8.56
CA THR A 373 8.49 -19.97 9.51
C THR A 373 8.18 -19.24 10.82
N GLU A 374 9.10 -18.42 11.31
CA GLU A 374 8.91 -17.59 12.52
C GLU A 374 7.98 -16.37 12.31
N HIS A 375 7.61 -16.06 11.06
CA HIS A 375 6.60 -15.06 10.70
C HIS A 375 5.39 -15.69 9.98
N ALA A 376 5.19 -17.00 10.15
CA ALA A 376 4.14 -17.73 9.47
C ALA A 376 2.74 -17.28 9.89
N LEU A 377 1.85 -17.28 8.91
CA LEU A 377 0.46 -16.90 9.04
C LEU A 377 -0.34 -18.18 9.34
N CYS A 378 -0.91 -18.25 10.54
CA CYS A 378 -1.63 -19.42 11.03
C CYS A 378 -3.10 -19.08 11.28
N GLY A 379 -3.99 -19.97 10.84
CA GLY A 379 -5.41 -19.88 11.10
C GLY A 379 -5.81 -20.51 12.43
N LYS A 380 -7.12 -20.60 12.68
CA LYS A 380 -7.69 -21.23 13.88
C LYS A 380 -8.95 -22.06 13.54
N PRO A 381 -8.82 -23.29 13.03
CA PRO A 381 -7.58 -23.98 12.67
C PRO A 381 -7.09 -23.67 11.24
N ASP A 382 -8.00 -23.35 10.31
CA ASP A 382 -7.70 -23.25 8.88
C ASP A 382 -8.29 -22.02 8.16
N GLN A 383 -8.95 -21.12 8.89
CA GLN A 383 -9.41 -19.83 8.38
C GLN A 383 -8.46 -18.69 8.79
N ILE A 384 -8.26 -17.74 7.88
CA ILE A 384 -7.51 -16.50 8.10
C ILE A 384 -8.25 -15.29 7.50
N GLU A 385 -8.16 -14.16 8.18
CA GLU A 385 -8.68 -12.89 7.70
C GLU A 385 -7.72 -12.22 6.70
N GLY A 386 -8.26 -11.47 5.75
CA GLY A 386 -7.45 -10.57 4.91
C GLY A 386 -8.30 -9.61 4.08
N SER A 387 -7.63 -8.66 3.44
CA SER A 387 -8.23 -7.67 2.55
C SER A 387 -8.04 -8.10 1.10
N LEU A 388 -9.10 -8.01 0.30
CA LEU A 388 -9.10 -8.21 -1.14
C LEU A 388 -9.28 -6.87 -1.84
N ALA A 389 -8.20 -6.32 -2.40
CA ALA A 389 -8.25 -5.12 -3.22
C ALA A 389 -8.49 -5.52 -4.68
N ALA A 390 -9.53 -4.96 -5.30
CA ALA A 390 -9.83 -5.17 -6.72
C ALA A 390 -8.61 -4.82 -7.59
N PHE A 391 -8.28 -5.69 -8.54
CA PHE A 391 -7.23 -5.37 -9.51
C PHE A 391 -7.63 -4.16 -10.36
N LEU A 392 -6.68 -3.26 -10.55
CA LEU A 392 -6.70 -2.31 -11.67
C LEU A 392 -6.58 -3.08 -12.99
N PRO A 393 -6.96 -2.46 -14.13
CA PRO A 393 -6.80 -3.10 -15.43
C PRO A 393 -5.34 -3.51 -15.68
N ASP A 394 -5.18 -4.57 -16.47
CA ASP A 394 -3.86 -5.12 -16.79
C ASP A 394 -2.99 -4.07 -17.51
N LEU A 395 -1.67 -4.09 -17.26
CA LEU A 395 -0.73 -3.12 -17.80
C LEU A 395 -0.58 -3.20 -19.33
N SER A 396 -0.95 -4.32 -19.95
CA SER A 396 -1.05 -4.47 -21.41
C SER A 396 -2.23 -3.70 -22.02
N LEU A 397 -3.30 -3.48 -21.25
CA LEU A 397 -4.51 -2.77 -21.67
C LEU A 397 -4.51 -1.30 -21.23
N ALA A 398 -4.05 -1.02 -20.01
CA ALA A 398 -3.93 0.33 -19.46
C ALA A 398 -2.58 0.50 -18.74
N LYS A 399 -1.60 1.03 -19.46
CA LYS A 399 -0.31 1.38 -18.88
C LYS A 399 -0.46 2.39 -17.74
N ARG A 400 0.35 2.22 -16.70
CA ARG A 400 0.46 3.12 -15.56
C ARG A 400 1.89 3.60 -15.43
N LYS A 401 2.05 4.89 -15.15
CA LYS A 401 3.34 5.54 -14.94
C LYS A 401 3.60 5.66 -13.44
N THR A 402 4.64 5.00 -12.95
CA THR A 402 5.12 5.15 -11.57
C THR A 402 5.98 6.41 -11.46
N TRP A 403 5.67 7.26 -10.48
CA TRP A 403 6.40 8.49 -10.18
C TRP A 403 7.06 8.38 -8.79
N ARG A 404 8.24 8.95 -8.63
CA ARG A 404 8.89 9.11 -7.32
C ARG A 404 8.31 10.34 -6.64
N ASN A 405 7.73 10.16 -5.45
CA ASN A 405 7.28 11.27 -4.61
C ASN A 405 8.50 12.14 -4.23
N PRO A 406 8.46 13.49 -4.35
CA PRO A 406 9.57 14.35 -3.91
C PRO A 406 9.87 14.15 -2.42
N TRP A 407 8.81 14.10 -1.60
CA TRP A 407 8.88 13.83 -0.16
C TRP A 407 9.10 12.35 0.22
N ARG A 408 9.61 11.54 -0.71
CA ARG A 408 10.08 10.18 -0.40
C ARG A 408 11.15 10.25 0.70
N ARG A 409 10.90 9.58 1.83
CA ARG A 409 11.87 9.38 2.93
C ARG A 409 13.16 8.70 2.44
N SER A 410 14.24 8.78 3.20
CA SER A 410 15.55 8.27 2.78
C SER A 410 15.62 6.75 2.55
N TYR A 411 14.82 5.99 3.30
CA TYR A 411 14.93 4.52 3.50
C TYR A 411 16.23 4.11 4.20
N HIS A 412 16.73 4.98 5.09
CA HIS A 412 17.99 4.75 5.77
C HIS A 412 18.02 5.37 7.17
N LYS A 413 18.21 4.52 8.19
CA LYS A 413 18.17 4.83 9.64
C LYS A 413 19.04 5.98 10.16
N ARG A 414 19.99 6.50 9.36
CA ARG A 414 20.88 7.63 9.73
C ARG A 414 20.93 8.77 8.69
N LYS A 415 20.34 8.59 7.51
CA LYS A 415 20.40 9.61 6.45
C LYS A 415 19.06 10.33 6.43
N LYS A 416 19.08 11.65 6.58
CA LYS A 416 17.92 12.50 6.33
C LYS A 416 17.63 12.61 4.82
N ALA A 417 16.38 12.80 4.45
CA ALA A 417 15.99 13.25 3.12
C ALA A 417 16.22 14.77 2.97
N GLU A 418 16.24 15.28 1.73
CA GLU A 418 16.49 16.72 1.46
C GLU A 418 15.42 17.61 2.13
N TRP A 419 14.14 17.26 2.00
CA TRP A 419 13.03 17.97 2.65
C TRP A 419 13.03 17.90 4.20
N GLU A 420 13.84 17.03 4.82
CA GLU A 420 14.02 16.96 6.29
C GLU A 420 15.12 17.91 6.82
N VAL A 421 15.81 18.61 5.91
CA VAL A 421 16.86 19.60 6.23
C VAL A 421 16.64 20.95 5.57
N ASP A 422 15.98 20.99 4.42
CA ASP A 422 15.62 22.21 3.71
C ASP A 422 14.17 22.63 4.02
N PRO A 423 13.92 23.78 4.69
CA PRO A 423 12.57 24.27 4.95
C PRO A 423 11.86 24.76 3.69
N ASP A 424 12.59 25.24 2.68
CA ASP A 424 12.06 25.88 1.48
C ASP A 424 11.95 24.91 0.29
N TYR A 425 12.21 23.62 0.52
CA TYR A 425 12.23 22.53 -0.47
C TYR A 425 11.06 22.53 -1.46
N CYS A 426 9.85 22.92 -1.05
CA CYS A 426 8.71 22.95 -1.97
C CYS A 426 8.85 24.01 -3.07
N GLU A 427 9.61 25.09 -2.88
CA GLU A 427 9.84 26.09 -3.92
C GLU A 427 10.71 25.54 -5.07
N GLU A 428 11.62 24.59 -4.81
CA GLU A 428 12.30 23.81 -5.87
C GLU A 428 11.34 22.80 -6.52
N VAL A 429 10.52 22.11 -5.73
CA VAL A 429 9.54 21.14 -6.26
C VAL A 429 8.55 21.83 -7.20
N LYS A 430 8.02 23.02 -6.85
CA LYS A 430 7.12 23.85 -7.69
C LYS A 430 7.76 24.31 -9.00
N GLN A 431 9.07 24.17 -9.18
CA GLN A 431 9.79 24.47 -10.44
C GLN A 431 10.13 23.20 -11.23
N THR A 432 9.87 22.02 -10.68
CA THR A 432 10.28 20.73 -11.23
C THR A 432 9.11 20.03 -11.92
N PRO A 433 9.15 19.78 -13.24
CA PRO A 433 8.09 19.03 -13.92
C PRO A 433 7.89 17.62 -13.33
N PRO A 434 6.65 17.16 -13.09
CA PRO A 434 5.35 17.76 -13.45
C PRO A 434 4.70 18.60 -12.33
N TYR A 435 5.40 18.92 -11.24
CA TYR A 435 4.87 19.60 -10.05
C TYR A 435 4.82 21.13 -10.18
N ASP A 436 5.34 21.65 -11.30
CA ASP A 436 5.10 23.01 -11.82
C ASP A 436 3.64 23.23 -12.22
N SER A 437 2.92 22.19 -12.63
CA SER A 437 1.48 22.26 -12.86
C SER A 437 0.69 22.39 -11.54
N SER A 438 -0.27 23.34 -11.50
CA SER A 438 -1.16 23.55 -10.35
C SER A 438 -1.90 22.28 -9.96
N HIS A 439 -2.39 21.52 -10.95
CA HIS A 439 -3.12 20.28 -10.72
C HIS A 439 -2.28 19.25 -9.94
N ARG A 440 -1.05 18.97 -10.39
CA ARG A 440 -0.24 17.91 -9.80
C ARG A 440 0.24 18.22 -8.39
N ILE A 441 0.64 19.47 -8.11
CA ILE A 441 1.06 19.82 -6.76
C ILE A 441 -0.10 19.66 -5.76
N LEU A 442 -1.33 20.03 -6.15
CA LEU A 442 -2.53 19.86 -5.32
C LEU A 442 -2.91 18.39 -5.12
N ASP A 443 -2.69 17.51 -6.10
CA ASP A 443 -2.93 16.07 -5.92
C ASP A 443 -1.98 15.45 -4.89
N VAL A 444 -0.73 15.92 -4.84
CA VAL A 444 0.21 15.52 -3.78
C VAL A 444 -0.26 16.03 -2.42
N MET A 445 -0.88 17.21 -2.33
CA MET A 445 -1.45 17.73 -1.07
C MET A 445 -2.62 16.87 -0.58
N ASP A 446 -3.57 16.51 -1.45
CA ASP A 446 -4.67 15.60 -1.11
C ASP A 446 -4.15 14.23 -0.63
N MET A 447 -3.18 13.64 -1.34
CA MET A 447 -2.53 12.37 -0.97
C MET A 447 -1.78 12.49 0.37
N THR A 448 -1.12 13.61 0.63
CA THR A 448 -0.42 13.91 1.89
C THR A 448 -1.39 13.95 3.07
N ILE A 449 -2.54 14.61 2.90
CA ILE A 449 -3.60 14.69 3.90
C ILE A 449 -4.18 13.29 4.18
N PHE A 450 -4.44 12.51 3.12
CA PHE A 450 -4.91 11.13 3.22
C PHE A 450 -3.93 10.25 4.03
N ASP A 451 -2.65 10.28 3.67
CA ASP A 451 -1.61 9.51 4.35
C ASP A 451 -1.42 9.95 5.81
N PHE A 452 -1.48 11.26 6.11
CA PHE A 452 -1.38 11.75 7.49
C PHE A 452 -2.56 11.29 8.36
N LEU A 453 -3.80 11.34 7.84
CA LEU A 453 -4.98 10.85 8.57
C LEU A 453 -4.84 9.37 8.94
N MET A 454 -4.29 8.54 8.05
CA MET A 454 -4.02 7.12 8.34
C MET A 454 -2.77 6.90 9.19
N GLY A 455 -1.78 7.78 9.12
CA GLY A 455 -0.43 7.58 9.66
C GLY A 455 0.50 6.80 8.72
N ASN A 456 0.21 6.77 7.42
CA ASN A 456 1.00 6.04 6.42
C ASN A 456 2.29 6.81 6.03
N MET A 457 3.44 6.37 6.52
CA MET A 457 4.74 6.99 6.22
C MET A 457 5.37 6.56 4.89
N ASP A 458 4.86 5.54 4.22
CA ASP A 458 5.60 4.77 3.20
C ASP A 458 5.29 5.18 1.75
N ARG A 459 4.70 6.36 1.52
CA ARG A 459 4.33 6.90 0.19
C ARG A 459 5.55 7.35 -0.65
N HIS A 460 6.39 6.40 -1.00
CA HIS A 460 7.66 6.62 -1.70
C HIS A 460 7.53 6.73 -3.22
N HIS A 461 6.49 6.10 -3.77
CA HIS A 461 6.04 6.27 -5.14
C HIS A 461 4.53 6.48 -5.15
N TYR A 462 4.03 6.96 -6.29
CA TYR A 462 2.63 6.96 -6.63
C TYR A 462 2.45 6.62 -8.12
N GLU A 463 1.24 6.29 -8.57
CA GLU A 463 0.96 5.93 -9.96
C GLU A 463 -0.07 6.86 -10.59
N THR A 464 -0.01 7.03 -11.91
CA THR A 464 -1.06 7.64 -12.74
C THR A 464 -1.31 6.78 -13.98
N PHE A 465 -2.48 6.89 -14.61
CA PHE A 465 -2.71 6.26 -15.91
C PHE A 465 -1.96 7.00 -17.01
N GLU A 466 -1.20 6.28 -17.84
CA GLU A 466 -0.35 6.87 -18.88
C GLU A 466 -1.18 7.58 -19.95
N LYS A 467 -2.37 7.04 -20.28
CA LYS A 467 -3.32 7.60 -21.27
C LYS A 467 -3.69 9.06 -20.97
N PHE A 468 -3.87 9.41 -19.70
CA PHE A 468 -4.30 10.75 -19.30
C PHE A 468 -3.13 11.74 -19.12
N GLY A 469 -1.88 11.31 -19.27
CA GLY A 469 -0.71 12.18 -19.19
C GLY A 469 -0.43 12.72 -17.78
N ASN A 470 -0.22 14.04 -17.66
CA ASN A 470 0.10 14.69 -16.38
C ASN A 470 -1.15 15.22 -15.66
N GLU A 471 -2.19 15.60 -16.40
CA GLU A 471 -3.43 16.20 -15.87
C GLU A 471 -4.47 15.12 -15.58
N THR A 472 -4.22 14.41 -14.47
CA THR A 472 -5.04 13.30 -14.00
C THR A 472 -4.74 13.04 -12.53
N PHE A 473 -5.66 12.36 -11.83
CA PHE A 473 -5.52 12.03 -10.43
C PHE A 473 -4.35 11.06 -10.16
N ILE A 474 -3.84 11.12 -8.92
CA ILE A 474 -2.87 10.16 -8.38
C ILE A 474 -3.60 8.94 -7.80
N ILE A 475 -3.24 7.72 -8.23
CA ILE A 475 -3.84 6.49 -7.70
C ILE A 475 -3.24 6.16 -6.32
N HIS A 476 -4.11 6.02 -5.31
CA HIS A 476 -3.74 5.77 -3.92
C HIS A 476 -3.58 4.25 -3.64
N LEU A 477 -2.44 3.67 -4.04
CA LEU A 477 -2.12 2.24 -3.90
C LEU A 477 -1.27 1.89 -2.66
N ASP A 478 -1.23 0.62 -2.26
CA ASP A 478 -0.41 0.09 -1.15
C ASP A 478 -0.53 0.91 0.16
N ASN A 479 -1.76 0.98 0.70
CA ASN A 479 -2.08 1.75 1.91
C ASN A 479 -1.87 0.95 3.21
N GLY A 480 -1.43 -0.31 3.11
CA GLY A 480 -1.33 -1.27 4.20
C GLY A 480 -0.44 -0.90 5.39
N ARG A 481 0.36 0.17 5.32
CA ARG A 481 1.14 0.73 6.44
C ARG A 481 0.44 1.92 7.14
N GLY A 482 -0.79 2.23 6.74
CA GLY A 482 -1.69 3.06 7.55
C GLY A 482 -2.14 2.33 8.83
N PHE A 483 -2.75 3.07 9.75
CA PHE A 483 -3.38 2.55 10.97
C PHE A 483 -2.49 1.60 11.80
N GLY A 484 -1.17 1.85 11.81
CA GLY A 484 -0.22 1.13 12.66
C GLY A 484 -0.10 1.69 14.07
N LYS A 485 -0.46 2.97 14.28
CA LYS A 485 -0.46 3.63 15.60
C LYS A 485 -1.72 4.49 15.73
N TYR A 486 -2.44 4.38 16.84
CA TYR A 486 -3.56 5.25 17.25
C TYR A 486 -3.13 6.24 18.34
N SER A 487 -2.12 5.91 19.15
CA SER A 487 -1.59 6.77 20.22
C SER A 487 -0.64 7.86 19.74
N HIS A 488 -0.17 7.78 18.49
CA HIS A 488 0.82 8.69 17.88
C HIS A 488 0.29 9.34 16.59
N ASP A 489 0.63 10.61 16.36
CA ASP A 489 0.34 11.36 15.13
C ASP A 489 1.65 11.79 14.47
N GLU A 490 1.95 11.21 13.31
CA GLU A 490 3.24 11.40 12.66
C GLU A 490 3.28 12.68 11.82
N LEU A 491 3.57 13.80 12.47
CA LEU A 491 3.61 15.13 11.84
C LEU A 491 4.57 15.20 10.64
N SER A 492 5.61 14.37 10.57
CA SER A 492 6.52 14.36 9.41
C SER A 492 5.86 13.91 8.11
N ILE A 493 4.66 13.29 8.14
CA ILE A 493 3.88 13.03 6.93
C ILE A 493 3.27 14.34 6.38
N LEU A 494 2.89 15.30 7.24
CA LEU A 494 2.18 16.52 6.85
C LEU A 494 3.10 17.64 6.31
N VAL A 495 4.42 17.42 6.33
CA VAL A 495 5.45 18.37 5.87
C VAL A 495 5.24 18.90 4.43
N PRO A 496 4.79 18.12 3.43
CA PRO A 496 4.48 18.66 2.10
C PRO A 496 3.44 19.79 2.15
N LEU A 497 2.37 19.63 2.94
CA LEU A 497 1.34 20.65 3.11
C LEU A 497 1.89 21.90 3.81
N GLN A 498 2.76 21.72 4.81
CA GLN A 498 3.36 22.79 5.59
C GLN A 498 4.43 23.59 4.82
N GLN A 499 5.18 22.94 3.92
CA GLN A 499 6.17 23.59 3.06
C GLN A 499 5.51 24.26 1.86
N CYS A 500 4.63 23.56 1.16
CA CYS A 500 4.01 24.10 -0.06
C CYS A 500 2.96 25.17 0.25
N CYS A 501 2.29 25.06 1.40
CA CYS A 501 1.14 25.88 1.81
C CYS A 501 0.12 26.08 0.68
N ARG A 502 -0.32 24.99 0.04
CA ARG A 502 -1.41 24.98 -0.95
C ARG A 502 -2.39 23.84 -0.67
N ILE A 503 -3.67 24.05 -0.92
CA ILE A 503 -4.74 23.06 -0.80
C ILE A 503 -5.89 23.38 -1.76
N ARG A 504 -6.55 22.34 -2.27
CA ARG A 504 -7.72 22.44 -3.12
C ARG A 504 -8.95 22.86 -2.31
N LYS A 505 -9.72 23.86 -2.77
CA LYS A 505 -10.89 24.41 -2.06
C LYS A 505 -11.92 23.34 -1.74
N SER A 506 -12.24 22.45 -2.68
CA SER A 506 -13.20 21.36 -2.44
C SER A 506 -12.73 20.40 -1.35
N THR A 507 -11.44 20.05 -1.31
CA THR A 507 -10.83 19.28 -0.21
C THR A 507 -10.93 20.04 1.11
N TYR A 508 -10.52 21.32 1.15
CA TYR A 508 -10.54 22.11 2.38
C TYR A 508 -11.95 22.22 2.99
N LEU A 509 -12.97 22.49 2.16
CA LEU A 509 -14.36 22.57 2.60
C LEU A 509 -14.91 21.22 3.07
N ARG A 510 -14.53 20.09 2.43
CA ARG A 510 -14.88 18.74 2.92
C ARG A 510 -14.22 18.44 4.26
N LEU A 511 -12.94 18.76 4.46
CA LEU A 511 -12.24 18.59 5.74
C LEU A 511 -12.90 19.42 6.86
N GLN A 512 -13.30 20.67 6.57
CA GLN A 512 -14.03 21.51 7.52
C GLN A 512 -15.40 20.92 7.89
N LEU A 513 -16.12 20.34 6.92
CA LEU A 513 -17.40 19.66 7.18
C LEU A 513 -17.22 18.44 8.08
N LEU A 514 -16.24 17.58 7.76
CA LEU A 514 -15.97 16.32 8.48
C LEU A 514 -15.49 16.52 9.93
N ALA A 515 -15.12 17.75 10.30
CA ALA A 515 -14.74 18.14 11.66
C ALA A 515 -15.92 18.63 12.52
N LYS A 516 -17.11 18.81 11.94
CA LYS A 516 -18.35 19.15 12.67
C LYS A 516 -18.97 17.90 13.29
N GLU A 517 -19.64 18.03 14.43
CA GLU A 517 -20.22 16.89 15.13
C GLU A 517 -21.35 16.21 14.32
N GLU A 518 -22.08 16.96 13.48
CA GLU A 518 -23.15 16.42 12.62
C GLU A 518 -22.64 15.62 11.40
N TYR A 519 -21.32 15.64 11.15
CA TYR A 519 -20.64 14.96 10.04
C TYR A 519 -19.29 14.37 10.49
N LYS A 520 -19.20 13.97 11.77
CA LYS A 520 -17.93 13.60 12.41
C LYS A 520 -17.26 12.42 11.72
N LEU A 521 -16.00 12.60 11.33
CA LEU A 521 -15.23 11.61 10.56
C LEU A 521 -15.19 10.23 11.22
N SER A 522 -15.01 10.15 12.54
CA SER A 522 -15.00 8.88 13.29
C SER A 522 -16.32 8.11 13.18
N LEU A 523 -17.47 8.80 13.24
CA LEU A 523 -18.80 8.19 13.13
C LEU A 523 -19.13 7.76 11.70
N LEU A 524 -18.76 8.57 10.71
CA LEU A 524 -18.92 8.24 9.29
C LEU A 524 -18.09 7.01 8.90
N MET A 525 -16.83 6.95 9.36
CA MET A 525 -15.97 5.79 9.17
C MET A 525 -16.51 4.55 9.87
N ALA A 526 -16.99 4.67 11.11
CA ALA A 526 -17.61 3.56 11.84
C ALA A 526 -18.85 3.02 11.13
N GLU A 527 -19.73 3.90 10.63
CA GLU A 527 -20.91 3.50 9.85
C GLU A 527 -20.52 2.84 8.52
N SER A 528 -19.55 3.40 7.80
CA SER A 528 -19.14 2.90 6.49
C SER A 528 -18.43 1.54 6.58
N LEU A 529 -17.57 1.33 7.58
CA LEU A 529 -16.84 0.09 7.81
C LEU A 529 -17.71 -1.04 8.40
N ARG A 530 -18.87 -0.71 8.98
CA ARG A 530 -19.79 -1.69 9.58
C ARG A 530 -20.38 -2.68 8.57
N GLY A 531 -20.41 -2.34 7.29
CA GLY A 531 -20.89 -3.21 6.22
C GLY A 531 -19.90 -4.28 5.75
N ASP A 532 -18.63 -4.18 6.14
CA ASP A 532 -17.61 -5.14 5.74
C ASP A 532 -17.74 -6.47 6.50
N GLN A 533 -17.49 -7.61 5.83
CA GLN A 533 -17.56 -8.94 6.42
C GLN A 533 -16.55 -9.16 7.57
N VAL A 534 -15.51 -8.32 7.68
CA VAL A 534 -14.54 -8.35 8.78
C VAL A 534 -14.71 -7.20 9.78
N ALA A 535 -15.89 -6.59 9.83
CA ALA A 535 -16.23 -5.62 10.86
C ALA A 535 -16.10 -6.21 12.29
N PRO A 536 -15.55 -5.46 13.27
CA PRO A 536 -15.01 -4.10 13.15
C PRO A 536 -13.62 -4.08 12.49
N VAL A 537 -13.46 -3.31 11.41
CA VAL A 537 -12.20 -3.24 10.65
C VAL A 537 -11.13 -2.43 11.40
N LEU A 538 -11.52 -1.32 12.02
CA LEU A 538 -10.66 -0.49 12.86
C LEU A 538 -10.98 -0.69 14.34
N TYR A 539 -9.94 -0.73 15.18
CA TYR A 539 -10.09 -0.63 16.63
C TYR A 539 -10.48 0.81 17.02
N GLN A 540 -11.36 0.96 18.01
CA GLN A 540 -12.03 2.23 18.34
C GLN A 540 -11.09 3.46 18.47
N PRO A 541 -9.92 3.37 19.14
CA PRO A 541 -8.97 4.49 19.21
C PRO A 541 -8.43 4.99 17.85
N HIS A 542 -8.42 4.16 16.79
CA HIS A 542 -8.06 4.65 15.45
C HIS A 542 -9.13 5.58 14.87
N LEU A 543 -10.41 5.33 15.16
CA LEU A 543 -11.51 6.20 14.74
C LEU A 543 -11.41 7.56 15.45
N GLU A 544 -11.08 7.56 16.75
CA GLU A 544 -10.83 8.78 17.52
C GLU A 544 -9.57 9.54 17.04
N ALA A 545 -8.52 8.81 16.66
CA ALA A 545 -7.32 9.38 16.08
C ALA A 545 -7.58 10.10 14.75
N LEU A 546 -8.53 9.64 13.93
CA LEU A 546 -8.92 10.33 12.69
C LEU A 546 -9.48 11.74 12.97
N ASP A 547 -10.37 11.89 13.95
CA ASP A 547 -10.91 13.20 14.35
C ASP A 547 -9.79 14.13 14.88
N ARG A 548 -8.85 13.58 15.67
CA ARG A 548 -7.69 14.30 16.20
C ARG A 548 -6.77 14.80 15.07
N ARG A 549 -6.40 13.92 14.14
CA ARG A 549 -5.55 14.23 12.98
C ARG A 549 -6.23 15.23 12.04
N LEU A 550 -7.53 15.11 11.79
CA LEU A 550 -8.28 16.06 10.98
C LEU A 550 -8.17 17.49 11.54
N ARG A 551 -8.25 17.65 12.87
CA ARG A 551 -8.07 18.96 13.53
C ARG A 551 -6.64 19.50 13.37
N VAL A 552 -5.62 18.64 13.36
CA VAL A 552 -4.22 19.01 13.07
C VAL A 552 -4.06 19.48 11.61
N VAL A 553 -4.62 18.76 10.63
CA VAL A 553 -4.63 19.19 9.22
C VAL A 553 -5.28 20.57 9.08
N LEU A 554 -6.46 20.76 9.66
CA LEU A 554 -7.16 22.04 9.62
C LEU A 554 -6.40 23.17 10.34
N LYS A 555 -5.59 22.87 11.37
CA LYS A 555 -4.71 23.86 12.00
C LYS A 555 -3.53 24.21 11.08
N ALA A 556 -2.87 23.23 10.48
CA ALA A 556 -1.80 23.49 9.50
C ALA A 556 -2.27 24.35 8.32
N VAL A 557 -3.49 24.12 7.79
CA VAL A 557 -4.07 24.97 6.74
C VAL A 557 -4.31 26.41 7.25
N ARG A 558 -4.84 26.59 8.47
CA ARG A 558 -4.98 27.92 9.07
C ARG A 558 -3.64 28.63 9.23
N ASP A 559 -2.61 27.94 9.71
CA ASP A 559 -1.27 28.50 9.90
C ASP A 559 -0.63 28.94 8.57
N CYS A 560 -0.88 28.20 7.48
CA CYS A 560 -0.53 28.62 6.13
C CYS A 560 -1.33 29.85 5.66
N VAL A 561 -2.65 29.88 5.87
CA VAL A 561 -3.53 31.00 5.48
C VAL A 561 -3.19 32.29 6.25
N GLU A 562 -2.88 32.18 7.54
CA GLU A 562 -2.44 33.31 8.39
C GLU A 562 -1.09 33.88 7.92
N ARG A 563 -0.20 33.04 7.36
CA ARG A 563 1.13 33.45 6.88
C ARG A 563 1.12 33.99 5.44
N ASN A 564 0.42 33.32 4.53
CA ASN A 564 0.53 33.55 3.08
C ASN A 564 -0.71 34.21 2.47
N GLY A 565 -1.83 34.29 3.22
CA GLY A 565 -3.13 34.76 2.75
C GLY A 565 -4.01 33.66 2.15
N LEU A 566 -5.33 33.86 2.14
CA LEU A 566 -6.29 32.83 1.72
C LEU A 566 -6.15 32.44 0.24
N HIS A 567 -6.02 33.42 -0.65
CA HIS A 567 -6.00 33.22 -2.11
C HIS A 567 -4.71 32.57 -2.65
N SER A 568 -3.61 32.60 -1.90
CA SER A 568 -2.36 31.91 -2.29
C SER A 568 -2.35 30.45 -1.83
N VAL A 569 -3.08 30.15 -0.75
CA VAL A 569 -3.15 28.82 -0.14
C VAL A 569 -4.30 27.98 -0.69
N VAL A 570 -5.47 28.58 -0.92
CA VAL A 570 -6.68 27.85 -1.32
C VAL A 570 -6.96 28.05 -2.80
N ASP A 571 -6.76 26.98 -3.57
CA ASP A 571 -6.92 26.93 -5.03
C ASP A 571 -8.37 26.57 -5.41
N ASP A 572 -9.00 27.33 -6.32
CA ASP A 572 -10.45 27.28 -6.56
C ASP A 572 -10.86 26.30 -7.67
N ASP A 573 -11.08 25.04 -7.29
CA ASP A 573 -11.54 23.98 -8.18
C ASP A 573 -13.08 23.86 -8.29
N LEU A 574 -13.80 24.76 -7.63
CA LEU A 574 -15.27 24.77 -7.60
C LEU A 574 -15.88 25.73 -8.63
N ASP A 575 -15.17 26.80 -8.98
CA ASP A 575 -15.65 27.80 -9.93
C ASP A 575 -15.78 27.25 -11.36
N THR A 576 -16.89 27.60 -12.01
CA THR A 576 -17.29 27.03 -13.31
C THR A 576 -16.36 27.41 -14.47
N GLU A 577 -15.69 28.56 -14.39
CA GLU A 577 -14.75 29.00 -15.43
C GLU A 577 -13.46 28.17 -15.43
N HIS A 578 -12.97 27.75 -14.25
CA HIS A 578 -11.76 26.93 -14.16
C HIS A 578 -11.93 25.53 -14.77
N ARG A 579 -13.16 25.01 -14.76
CA ARG A 579 -13.56 23.75 -15.41
C ARG A 579 -13.52 23.85 -16.93
N ALA A 580 -13.85 25.02 -17.49
CA ALA A 580 -13.76 25.26 -18.93
C ALA A 580 -12.31 25.50 -19.39
N ALA A 581 -11.44 26.00 -18.50
CA ALA A 581 -10.01 26.16 -18.76
C ALA A 581 -9.23 24.84 -18.69
N SER A 582 -9.62 23.91 -17.81
CA SER A 582 -8.99 22.58 -17.68
C SER A 582 -9.46 21.55 -18.72
N ALA A 583 -10.30 21.98 -19.67
CA ALA A 583 -10.87 21.16 -20.74
C ALA A 583 -10.48 21.71 -22.14
N ARG A 584 -9.37 22.45 -22.22
CA ARG A 584 -8.79 23.06 -23.42
C ARG A 584 -7.28 22.84 -23.43
#